data_AF-A0A285UAC3-F1
#
_entry.id   AF-A0A285UAC3-F1
#
_cell.length_a   1.000
_cell.length_b   1.000
_cell.length_c   1.000
_cell.angle_alpha   90.00
_cell.angle_beta   90.00
_cell.angle_gamma   90.00
#
_symmetry.space_group_name_H-M   'P 1'
#
loop_
_entity.id
_entity.type
_entity.pdbx_description
1 polymer ?
#
loop_
_entity_poly.entity_id
_entity_poly.type
_entity_poly.pdbx_seq_one_letter_code
_entity_poly.pdbx_strand_id
1 'polypeptide(L)'
;MAEAVKLFHVTQKACTLSVFAYLNAEAPVNYQLDDMGFLQEPWLHDGYLTAISVAGDVVTLTARTVDGQQFAIQLLGTVELHVTDFKLGNIIFDIRLSTRTDVGQDQLGLLYAPPHQSADQKFHHAYIKALDEKRSAILLGELKLFELSSSYGAKVDALCKEMLVFS
;
A
#
# COMPACT_ATOMS: atom_id res chain seq x y z
N MET A 1 25.21 12.91 -12.31
CA MET A 1 24.72 11.86 -11.40
C MET A 1 23.42 11.35 -12.00
N ALA A 2 23.38 10.09 -12.41
CA ALA A 2 22.21 9.51 -13.09
C ALA A 2 21.12 9.21 -12.06
N GLU A 3 19.96 9.81 -12.24
CA GLU A 3 18.77 9.61 -11.42
C GLU A 3 18.16 8.24 -11.77
N ALA A 4 18.13 7.34 -10.80
CA ALA A 4 17.57 6.01 -10.97
C ALA A 4 16.04 6.11 -11.04
N VAL A 5 15.50 5.95 -12.23
CA VAL A 5 14.05 5.81 -12.47
C VAL A 5 13.58 4.53 -11.78
N LYS A 6 12.82 4.65 -10.69
CA LYS A 6 12.08 3.53 -10.10
C LYS A 6 10.95 3.16 -11.05
N LEU A 7 11.06 1.98 -11.68
CA LEU A 7 9.98 1.34 -12.45
C LEU A 7 8.99 0.72 -11.46
N PHE A 8 7.84 1.37 -11.25
CA PHE A 8 6.68 0.71 -10.66
C PHE A 8 6.11 -0.25 -11.71
N HIS A 9 6.09 -1.56 -11.43
CA HIS A 9 5.41 -2.54 -12.28
C HIS A 9 3.89 -2.38 -12.09
N VAL A 10 3.30 -1.45 -12.83
CA VAL A 10 1.85 -1.40 -13.04
C VAL A 10 1.54 -2.34 -14.20
N THR A 11 1.14 -3.58 -13.93
CA THR A 11 0.61 -4.48 -14.96
C THR A 11 -0.71 -3.90 -15.50
N GLN A 12 -0.62 -3.19 -16.63
CA GLN A 12 -1.72 -2.50 -17.28
C GLN A 12 -2.79 -3.45 -17.84
N LYS A 13 -4.06 -3.16 -17.53
CA LYS A 13 -4.94 -2.60 -18.58
C LYS A 13 -5.23 -1.15 -18.18
N ALA A 14 -4.94 -0.24 -19.11
CA ALA A 14 -4.90 1.20 -18.91
C ALA A 14 -6.02 1.76 -18.02
N CYS A 15 -5.63 2.41 -16.93
CA CYS A 15 -6.48 3.33 -16.18
C CYS A 15 -5.69 4.63 -15.98
N THR A 16 -5.74 5.50 -16.98
CA THR A 16 -5.35 6.90 -16.80
C THR A 16 -6.52 7.59 -16.09
N LEU A 17 -6.53 7.56 -14.76
CA LEU A 17 -7.53 8.29 -13.96
C LEU A 17 -6.89 9.57 -13.45
N SER A 18 -6.94 10.60 -14.30
CA SER A 18 -6.62 11.97 -13.93
C SER A 18 -7.83 12.57 -13.22
N VAL A 19 -7.82 12.58 -11.89
CA VAL A 19 -8.62 13.52 -11.10
C VAL A 19 -7.67 14.19 -10.12
N PHE A 20 -7.09 15.31 -10.54
CA PHE A 20 -6.43 16.25 -9.65
C PHE A 20 -7.51 16.92 -8.78
N ALA A 21 -7.81 16.31 -7.64
CA ALA A 21 -8.28 17.06 -6.49
C ALA A 21 -7.04 17.31 -5.64
N TYR A 22 -6.50 18.54 -5.72
CA TYR A 22 -5.71 19.07 -4.62
C TYR A 22 -6.61 18.99 -3.39
N LEU A 23 -6.36 17.99 -2.53
CA LEU A 23 -6.83 18.07 -1.15
C LEU A 23 -6.25 19.38 -0.64
N ASN A 24 -7.14 20.31 -0.29
CA ASN A 24 -6.75 21.50 0.46
C ASN A 24 -5.89 21.02 1.64
N ALA A 25 -4.89 21.81 2.05
CA ALA A 25 -3.95 21.47 3.09
C ALA A 25 -4.64 21.34 4.47
N GLU A 26 -5.46 20.32 4.63
CA GLU A 26 -6.05 19.91 5.88
C GLU A 26 -4.98 19.18 6.68
N ALA A 27 -4.95 19.43 7.98
CA ALA A 27 -4.03 18.72 8.87
C ALA A 27 -4.38 17.22 8.86
N PRO A 28 -3.39 16.32 9.00
CA PRO A 28 -3.67 14.91 9.18
C PRO A 28 -4.60 14.71 10.38
N VAL A 29 -5.62 13.87 10.20
CA VAL A 29 -6.46 13.40 11.30
C VAL A 29 -5.78 12.23 11.99
N ASN A 30 -6.04 12.09 13.29
CA ASN A 30 -5.60 10.91 14.01
C ASN A 30 -6.33 9.67 13.49
N TYR A 31 -5.62 8.55 13.42
CA TYR A 31 -6.19 7.25 13.15
C TYR A 31 -5.91 6.29 14.30
N GLN A 32 -6.76 5.28 14.44
CA GLN A 32 -6.61 4.23 15.45
C GLN A 32 -6.50 2.87 14.76
N LEU A 33 -5.59 2.04 15.26
CA LEU A 33 -5.44 0.64 14.87
C LEU A 33 -5.81 -0.23 16.08
N ASP A 34 -6.35 -1.42 15.83
CA ASP A 34 -6.47 -2.45 16.87
C ASP A 34 -5.14 -3.17 17.13
N ASP A 35 -5.12 -4.13 18.06
CA ASP A 35 -3.93 -4.91 18.43
C ASP A 35 -3.37 -5.74 17.26
N MET A 36 -4.15 -5.98 16.21
CA MET A 36 -3.75 -6.72 15.02
C MET A 36 -3.31 -5.80 13.87
N GLY A 37 -3.41 -4.48 14.06
CA GLY A 37 -3.04 -3.45 13.10
C GLY A 37 -4.15 -3.05 12.14
N PHE A 38 -5.40 -3.46 12.36
CA PHE A 38 -6.54 -3.07 11.52
C PHE A 38 -7.03 -1.66 11.87
N LEU A 39 -7.27 -0.85 10.85
CA LEU A 39 -7.80 0.51 10.99
C LEU A 39 -9.22 0.50 11.57
N GLN A 40 -9.38 1.14 12.73
CA GLN A 40 -10.66 1.30 13.42
C GLN A 40 -11.23 2.71 13.26
N GLU A 41 -10.36 3.72 13.20
CA GLU A 41 -10.77 5.11 12.98
C GLU A 41 -9.84 5.77 11.95
N PRO A 42 -10.38 6.41 10.89
CA PRO A 42 -11.79 6.39 10.51
C PRO A 42 -12.26 4.98 10.13
N TRP A 43 -13.53 4.67 10.43
CA TRP A 43 -14.13 3.38 10.09
C TRP A 43 -14.46 3.35 8.59
N LEU A 44 -13.53 2.81 7.81
CA LEU A 44 -13.64 2.72 6.34
C LEU A 44 -14.20 1.38 5.84
N HIS A 45 -14.46 0.42 6.75
CA HIS A 45 -15.15 -0.83 6.42
C HIS A 45 -16.51 -0.54 5.78
N ASP A 46 -16.86 -1.29 4.75
CA ASP A 46 -18.02 -1.06 3.88
C ASP A 46 -18.03 0.28 3.11
N GLY A 47 -17.01 1.12 3.31
CA GLY A 47 -16.74 2.28 2.48
C GLY A 47 -16.22 1.90 1.10
N TYR A 48 -15.85 2.90 0.32
CA TYR A 48 -15.45 2.74 -1.08
C TYR A 48 -14.05 3.26 -1.31
N LEU A 49 -13.20 2.47 -1.97
CA LEU A 49 -11.98 2.97 -2.58
C LEU A 49 -12.34 3.66 -3.89
N THR A 50 -12.08 4.96 -3.97
CA THR A 50 -12.54 5.83 -5.07
C THR A 50 -11.41 6.31 -5.96
N ALA A 51 -10.18 6.39 -5.47
CA ALA A 51 -9.02 6.70 -6.29
C ALA A 51 -7.73 6.13 -5.68
N ILE A 52 -6.75 5.90 -6.56
CA ILE A 52 -5.36 5.66 -6.19
C ILE A 52 -4.52 6.57 -7.09
N SER A 53 -3.61 7.35 -6.50
CA SER A 53 -2.67 8.19 -7.23
C SER A 53 -1.26 8.01 -6.69
N VAL A 54 -0.27 8.20 -7.56
CA VAL A 54 1.15 8.05 -7.22
C VAL A 54 1.89 9.29 -7.70
N ALA A 55 2.62 9.94 -6.79
CA ALA A 55 3.45 11.10 -7.07
C ALA A 55 4.79 10.95 -6.35
N GLY A 56 5.85 10.61 -7.11
CA GLY A 56 7.16 10.32 -6.51
C GLY A 56 7.10 9.06 -5.63
N ASP A 57 7.47 9.21 -4.37
CA ASP A 57 7.39 8.16 -3.34
C ASP A 57 6.14 8.28 -2.46
N VAL A 58 5.14 9.06 -2.89
CA VAL A 58 3.87 9.22 -2.19
C VAL A 58 2.77 8.50 -2.96
N VAL A 59 2.07 7.59 -2.27
CA VAL A 59 0.84 6.96 -2.76
C VAL A 59 -0.33 7.54 -1.99
N THR A 60 -1.35 8.02 -2.69
CA THR A 60 -2.59 8.52 -2.07
C THR A 60 -3.75 7.63 -2.47
N LEU A 61 -4.40 7.02 -1.49
CA LEU A 61 -5.65 6.28 -1.64
C LEU A 61 -6.81 7.17 -1.17
N THR A 62 -7.77 7.47 -2.05
CA THR A 62 -8.98 8.22 -1.67
C THR A 62 -10.09 7.24 -1.37
N ALA A 63 -10.62 7.30 -0.15
CA ALA A 63 -11.71 6.48 0.33
C ALA A 63 -12.95 7.34 0.63
N ARG A 64 -14.11 6.71 0.69
CA ARG A 64 -15.36 7.34 1.11
C ARG A 64 -16.17 6.41 2.00
N THR A 65 -16.66 6.87 3.15
CA THR A 65 -17.53 6.07 4.02
C THR A 65 -18.91 5.83 3.39
N VAL A 66 -19.71 4.93 3.97
CA VAL A 66 -21.10 4.70 3.54
C VAL A 66 -21.97 5.95 3.65
N ASP A 67 -21.67 6.83 4.62
CA ASP A 67 -22.36 8.10 4.83
C ASP A 67 -21.86 9.22 3.89
N GLY A 68 -20.86 8.93 3.05
CA GLY A 68 -20.38 9.84 2.02
C GLY A 68 -19.20 10.73 2.43
N GLN A 69 -18.70 10.65 3.66
CA GLN A 69 -17.51 11.38 4.08
C GLN A 69 -16.28 10.86 3.33
N GLN A 70 -15.49 11.78 2.77
CA GLN A 70 -14.28 11.45 2.04
C GLN A 70 -13.08 11.43 2.97
N PHE A 71 -12.14 10.53 2.70
CA PHE A 71 -10.86 10.47 3.38
C PHE A 71 -9.76 10.22 2.37
N ALA A 72 -8.55 10.66 2.68
CA ALA A 72 -7.35 10.32 1.93
C ALA A 72 -6.33 9.65 2.86
N ILE A 73 -5.83 8.49 2.44
CA ILE A 73 -4.73 7.80 3.11
C ILE A 73 -3.49 8.03 2.26
N GLN A 74 -2.49 8.69 2.84
CA GLN A 74 -1.20 8.90 2.18
C GLN A 74 -0.16 7.97 2.76
N LEU A 75 0.53 7.26 1.88
CA LEU A 75 1.68 6.42 2.18
C LEU A 75 2.94 7.16 1.74
N LEU A 76 3.70 7.66 2.71
CA LEU A 76 4.92 8.44 2.46
C LEU A 76 6.14 7.53 2.43
N GLY A 77 7.13 7.88 1.60
CA GLY A 77 8.34 7.08 1.48
C GLY A 77 8.06 5.67 0.96
N THR A 78 7.08 5.54 0.06
CA THR A 78 6.68 4.26 -0.52
C THR A 78 7.83 3.67 -1.33
N VAL A 79 8.26 2.49 -0.91
CA VAL A 79 9.36 1.76 -1.52
C VAL A 79 8.86 0.84 -2.63
N GLU A 80 7.70 0.21 -2.41
CA GLU A 80 7.07 -0.75 -3.31
C GLU A 80 5.55 -0.63 -3.20
N LEU A 81 4.84 -0.79 -4.32
CA LEU A 81 3.38 -0.73 -4.41
C LEU A 81 2.89 -1.82 -5.37
N HIS A 82 1.98 -2.65 -4.91
CA HIS A 82 1.28 -3.63 -5.72
C HIS A 82 -0.22 -3.38 -5.63
N VAL A 83 -0.88 -3.26 -6.78
CA VAL A 83 -2.33 -3.05 -6.88
C VAL A 83 -2.90 -4.03 -7.89
N THR A 84 -3.93 -4.78 -7.50
CA THR A 84 -4.66 -5.69 -8.38
C THR A 84 -6.13 -5.34 -8.44
N ASP A 85 -6.76 -5.60 -9.59
CA ASP A 85 -8.22 -5.57 -9.79
C ASP A 85 -8.96 -4.31 -9.30
N PHE A 86 -8.27 -3.17 -9.28
CA PHE A 86 -8.87 -1.89 -8.92
C PHE A 86 -9.99 -1.52 -9.89
N LYS A 87 -11.16 -1.22 -9.32
CA LYS A 87 -12.36 -0.71 -9.97
C LYS A 87 -12.92 0.41 -9.10
N LEU A 88 -13.41 1.46 -9.75
CA LEU A 88 -14.05 2.56 -9.04
C LEU A 88 -15.21 2.03 -8.19
N GLY A 89 -15.17 2.28 -6.88
CA GLY A 89 -16.21 1.83 -5.96
C GLY A 89 -16.02 0.42 -5.41
N ASN A 90 -14.81 -0.14 -5.42
CA ASN A 90 -14.52 -1.34 -4.62
C ASN A 90 -14.87 -1.07 -3.15
N ILE A 91 -15.69 -1.95 -2.56
CA ILE A 91 -16.07 -1.88 -1.16
C ILE A 91 -14.87 -2.32 -0.31
N ILE A 92 -14.40 -1.46 0.57
CA ILE A 92 -13.27 -1.73 1.47
C ILE A 92 -13.74 -2.77 2.50
N PHE A 93 -13.01 -3.89 2.58
CA PHE A 93 -13.24 -4.91 3.59
C PHE A 93 -12.35 -4.63 4.80
N ASP A 94 -11.05 -4.50 4.62
CA ASP A 94 -10.17 -4.11 5.70
C ASP A 94 -8.98 -3.28 5.21
N ILE A 95 -8.41 -2.55 6.16
CA ILE A 95 -7.14 -1.85 6.01
C ILE A 95 -6.28 -2.25 7.20
N ARG A 96 -5.08 -2.75 6.93
CA ARG A 96 -4.14 -3.20 7.93
C ARG A 96 -2.80 -2.50 7.75
N LEU A 97 -2.18 -2.13 8.87
CA LEU A 97 -0.83 -1.58 8.90
C LEU A 97 0.04 -2.39 9.86
N SER A 98 0.95 -3.17 9.29
CA SER A 98 1.92 -3.96 10.05
C SER A 98 3.18 -3.13 10.30
N THR A 99 3.50 -2.87 11.58
CA THR A 99 4.70 -2.16 12.02
C THR A 99 5.25 -2.81 13.29
N ARG A 100 6.59 -2.90 13.41
CA ARG A 100 7.25 -3.55 14.56
C ARG A 100 6.72 -4.94 14.87
N THR A 101 6.29 -5.64 13.82
CA THR A 101 5.71 -6.96 13.88
C THR A 101 6.37 -7.85 12.85
N ASP A 102 6.34 -9.15 13.11
CA ASP A 102 6.92 -10.13 12.22
C ASP A 102 5.96 -10.42 11.06
N VAL A 103 6.39 -10.14 9.84
CA VAL A 103 5.62 -10.42 8.62
C VAL A 103 6.20 -11.61 7.88
N GLY A 104 5.32 -12.43 7.31
CA GLY A 104 5.72 -13.61 6.57
C GLY A 104 6.38 -13.27 5.23
N GLN A 105 7.24 -14.17 4.75
CA GLN A 105 7.83 -14.04 3.41
C GLN A 105 6.78 -14.14 2.31
N ASP A 106 5.69 -14.87 2.54
CA ASP A 106 4.54 -14.98 1.66
C ASP A 106 3.82 -13.63 1.49
N GLN A 107 3.63 -12.87 2.58
CA GLN A 107 3.06 -11.52 2.52
C GLN A 107 3.94 -10.57 1.69
N LEU A 108 5.25 -10.59 1.92
CA LEU A 108 6.20 -9.77 1.16
C LEU A 108 6.37 -10.25 -0.29
N GLY A 109 6.18 -11.54 -0.56
CA GLY A 109 6.26 -12.11 -1.90
C GLY A 109 5.16 -11.62 -2.85
N LEU A 110 4.10 -11.00 -2.32
CA LEU A 110 3.08 -10.33 -3.15
C LEU A 110 3.60 -9.01 -3.74
N LEU A 111 4.56 -8.37 -3.08
CA LEU A 111 5.18 -7.12 -3.52
C LEU A 111 6.36 -7.33 -4.47
N TYR A 112 7.01 -8.49 -4.35
CA TYR A 112 8.22 -8.81 -5.09
C TYR A 112 8.04 -10.11 -5.87
N ALA A 113 8.05 -10.01 -7.20
CA ALA A 113 7.96 -11.21 -8.04
C ALA A 113 9.15 -12.15 -7.77
N PRO A 114 8.90 -13.44 -7.48
CA PRO A 114 9.98 -14.40 -7.28
C PRO A 114 10.74 -14.62 -8.60
N PRO A 115 12.05 -14.92 -8.54
CA PRO A 115 12.79 -15.32 -9.73
C PRO A 115 12.18 -16.58 -10.36
N HIS A 116 12.21 -16.66 -11.69
CA HIS A 116 11.73 -17.83 -12.43
C HIS A 116 12.45 -19.10 -11.96
N GLN A 117 11.77 -20.25 -11.96
CA GLN A 117 12.32 -21.54 -11.47
C GLN A 117 13.62 -21.99 -12.16
N SER A 118 13.88 -21.51 -13.38
CA SER A 118 15.09 -21.80 -14.14
C SER A 118 16.21 -20.78 -13.94
N ALA A 119 16.02 -19.78 -13.09
CA ALA A 119 17.04 -18.79 -12.80
C ALA A 119 18.19 -19.43 -12.01
N ASP A 120 19.41 -18.91 -12.18
CA ASP A 120 20.55 -19.34 -11.38
C ASP A 120 20.24 -19.20 -9.88
N GLN A 121 20.73 -20.15 -9.06
CA GLN A 121 20.55 -20.15 -7.60
C GLN A 121 20.93 -18.83 -6.92
N LYS A 122 21.90 -18.09 -7.45
CA LYS A 122 22.31 -16.77 -6.94
C LYS A 122 21.16 -15.75 -6.92
N PHE A 123 20.24 -15.83 -7.88
CA PHE A 123 19.07 -14.93 -7.94
C PHE A 123 18.03 -15.33 -6.89
N HIS A 124 17.83 -16.62 -6.67
CA HIS A 124 16.97 -17.12 -5.58
C HIS A 124 17.50 -16.69 -4.21
N HIS A 125 18.82 -16.81 -3.97
CA HIS A 125 19.43 -16.35 -2.73
C HIS A 125 19.34 -14.82 -2.56
N ALA A 126 19.58 -14.05 -3.62
CA ALA A 126 19.47 -12.60 -3.57
C ALA A 126 18.03 -12.14 -3.28
N TYR A 127 17.04 -12.83 -3.85
CA TYR A 127 15.62 -12.59 -3.58
C TYR A 127 15.27 -12.82 -2.11
N ILE A 128 15.62 -14.00 -1.57
CA ILE A 128 15.35 -14.33 -0.15
C ILE A 128 16.01 -13.31 0.77
N LYS A 129 17.28 -12.97 0.51
CA LYS A 129 18.01 -11.96 1.28
C LYS A 129 17.31 -10.60 1.23
N ALA A 130 16.85 -10.17 0.06
CA ALA A 130 16.16 -8.90 -0.09
C ALA A 130 14.83 -8.88 0.70
N LEU A 131 14.07 -9.99 0.69
CA LEU A 131 12.86 -10.11 1.52
C LEU A 131 13.17 -10.04 3.01
N ASP A 132 14.21 -10.75 3.47
CA ASP A 132 14.63 -10.73 4.88
C ASP A 132 15.10 -9.34 5.32
N GLU A 133 15.75 -8.58 4.44
CA GLU A 133 16.08 -7.16 4.70
C GLU A 133 14.82 -6.30 4.87
N LYS A 134 13.77 -6.50 4.05
CA LYS A 134 12.50 -5.76 4.21
C LYS A 134 11.75 -6.15 5.47
N ARG A 135 11.68 -7.45 5.76
CA ARG A 135 11.11 -7.98 7.01
C ARG A 135 11.80 -7.38 8.23
N SER A 136 13.14 -7.33 8.21
CA SER A 136 13.94 -6.73 9.28
C SER A 136 13.64 -5.24 9.45
N ALA A 137 13.53 -4.48 8.36
CA ALA A 137 13.17 -3.06 8.41
C ALA A 137 11.76 -2.83 9.00
N ILE A 138 10.79 -3.72 8.76
CA ILE A 138 9.45 -3.66 9.36
C ILE A 138 9.51 -3.95 10.86
N LEU A 139 10.25 -4.98 11.26
CA LEU A 139 10.46 -5.34 12.67
C LEU A 139 11.10 -4.21 13.47
N LEU A 140 12.03 -3.47 12.87
CA LEU A 140 12.65 -2.30 13.47
C LEU A 140 11.76 -1.04 13.44
N GLY A 141 10.66 -1.07 12.67
CA GLY A 141 9.74 0.05 12.49
C GLY A 141 10.23 1.12 11.52
N GLU A 142 11.24 0.82 10.71
CA GLU A 142 11.75 1.68 9.64
C GLU A 142 10.83 1.68 8.42
N LEU A 143 10.19 0.53 8.17
CA LEU A 143 9.15 0.35 7.17
C LEU A 143 7.85 -0.16 7.84
N LYS A 144 6.75 0.02 7.10
CA LYS A 144 5.43 -0.47 7.43
C LYS A 144 4.87 -1.18 6.21
N LEU A 145 4.23 -2.31 6.42
CA LEU A 145 3.46 -3.00 5.38
C LEU A 145 2.00 -2.54 5.49
N PHE A 146 1.55 -1.79 4.50
CA PHE A 146 0.16 -1.40 4.31
C PHE A 146 -0.54 -2.41 3.43
N GLU A 147 -1.70 -2.88 3.88
CA GLU A 147 -2.56 -3.82 3.15
C GLU A 147 -3.99 -3.25 3.15
N LEU A 148 -4.61 -3.12 1.99
CA LEU A 148 -6.03 -2.85 1.84
C LEU A 148 -6.64 -3.98 1.01
N SER A 149 -7.64 -4.65 1.57
CA SER A 149 -8.45 -5.60 0.85
C SER A 149 -9.85 -5.04 0.63
N SER A 150 -10.44 -5.38 -0.51
CA SER A 150 -11.83 -5.09 -0.80
C SER A 150 -12.65 -6.38 -0.73
N SER A 151 -13.95 -6.26 -0.46
CA SER A 151 -14.86 -7.41 -0.41
C SER A 151 -14.87 -8.18 -1.74
N TYR A 152 -14.51 -7.53 -2.85
CA TYR A 152 -14.40 -8.16 -4.16
C TYR A 152 -13.28 -7.55 -5.00
N GLY A 153 -12.27 -8.37 -5.30
CA GLY A 153 -11.29 -8.16 -6.36
C GLY A 153 -10.09 -7.33 -5.95
N ALA A 154 -10.29 -6.07 -5.60
CA ALA A 154 -9.16 -5.16 -5.41
C ALA A 154 -8.34 -5.48 -4.16
N LYS A 155 -7.01 -5.47 -4.33
CA LYS A 155 -6.02 -5.52 -3.27
C LYS A 155 -4.98 -4.43 -3.51
N VAL A 156 -4.58 -3.75 -2.44
CA VAL A 156 -3.46 -2.81 -2.44
C VAL A 156 -2.50 -3.21 -1.34
N ASP A 157 -1.29 -3.57 -1.73
CA ASP A 157 -0.18 -3.84 -0.82
C ASP A 157 0.91 -2.80 -1.05
N ALA A 158 1.50 -2.27 0.01
CA ALA A 158 2.59 -1.31 -0.13
C ALA A 158 3.56 -1.38 1.04
N LEU A 159 4.85 -1.13 0.75
CA LEU A 159 5.84 -0.82 1.79
C LEU A 159 6.08 0.67 1.83
N CYS A 160 5.82 1.29 2.97
CA CYS A 160 6.01 2.72 3.17
C CYS A 160 6.72 3.00 4.50
N LYS A 161 7.18 4.23 4.68
CA LYS A 161 7.77 4.68 5.96
C LYS A 161 6.69 5.16 6.91
N GLU A 162 5.68 5.83 6.36
CA GLU A 162 4.65 6.50 7.14
C GLU A 162 3.29 6.42 6.45
N MET A 163 2.24 6.40 7.27
CA MET A 163 0.86 6.49 6.84
C MET A 163 0.23 7.70 7.54
N LEU A 164 -0.39 8.57 6.76
CA LEU A 164 -1.19 9.70 7.21
C LEU A 164 -2.62 9.54 6.72
N VAL A 165 -3.58 10.06 7.46
CA VAL A 165 -5.00 10.09 7.09
C VAL A 165 -5.48 11.53 7.09
N PHE A 166 -6.29 11.90 6.11
CA PHE A 166 -6.91 13.22 5.95
C PHE A 166 -8.42 13.02 5.75
N SER A 167 -9.24 13.97 6.22
CA SER A 167 -10.69 14.00 6.01
C SER A 167 -11.09 14.98 4.91
#